data_AF-A0A0Q8SQL6-F1
#
_entry.id   AF-A0A0Q8SQL6-F1
#
_cell.length_a   1.000
_cell.length_b   1.000
_cell.length_c   1.000
_cell.angle_alpha   90.00
_cell.angle_beta   90.00
_cell.angle_gamma   90.00
#
_symmetry.space_group_name_H-M   'P 1'
#
loop_
_entity.id
_entity.type
_entity.pdbx_description
1 polymer ?
#
loop_
_entity_poly.entity_id
_entity_poly.type
_entity_poly.pdbx_seq_one_letter_code
_entity_poly.pdbx_strand_id
1 'polypeptide(L)'
;MPGLSDLIAPVEPTALPALSTPPSLTNPVNFAERADVHVAEVVAQVPLQNAANANVHHNAQASYLAAQVAVPAAVTAVAAREDAQAAAITAINAPGTLATSTTSMTVAQGEPAFLIEADKNLRAGMFVTISAPGGQVMYGRIQFYDNATGDIEVFVSHTEGAGTYSQWTVAVSGPPARFPRNKLFYYAGA
;
A
#
# COMPACT_ATOMS: atom_id res chain seq x y z
N MET A 1 -13.84 -5.35 21.40
CA MET A 1 -13.06 -5.96 20.30
C MET A 1 -11.62 -6.00 20.77
N PRO A 2 -10.93 -7.16 20.77
CA PRO A 2 -9.52 -7.23 21.14
C PRO A 2 -8.69 -6.32 20.23
N GLY A 3 -7.69 -5.64 20.78
CA GLY A 3 -6.79 -4.78 20.02
C GLY A 3 -5.64 -5.57 19.38
N LEU A 4 -4.86 -4.92 18.50
CA LEU A 4 -3.61 -5.49 17.94
C LEU A 4 -2.62 -5.92 19.03
N SER A 5 -2.65 -5.27 20.19
CA SER A 5 -1.85 -5.59 21.38
C SER A 5 -2.25 -6.91 22.07
N ASP A 6 -3.44 -7.43 21.77
CA ASP A 6 -3.99 -8.63 22.39
C ASP A 6 -3.72 -9.89 21.54
N LEU A 7 -2.96 -9.75 20.45
CA LEU A 7 -2.60 -10.86 19.58
C LEU A 7 -1.56 -11.74 20.27
N ILE A 8 -1.94 -12.99 20.47
CA ILE A 8 -1.07 -14.02 21.03
C ILE A 8 -0.26 -14.63 19.89
N ALA A 9 1.06 -14.70 20.03
CA ALA A 9 1.92 -15.31 19.02
C ALA A 9 1.71 -16.84 18.95
N PRO A 10 1.70 -17.45 17.75
CA PRO A 10 1.71 -18.90 17.62
C PRO A 10 2.95 -19.51 18.28
N VAL A 11 2.78 -20.71 18.84
CA VAL A 11 3.89 -21.52 19.39
C VAL A 11 4.14 -22.73 18.50
N GLU A 12 5.38 -23.20 18.45
CA GLU A 12 5.69 -24.40 17.68
C GLU A 12 4.98 -25.65 18.27
N PRO A 13 4.49 -26.57 17.44
CA PRO A 13 3.93 -27.83 17.93
C PRO A 13 4.99 -28.67 18.65
N THR A 14 4.65 -29.21 19.82
CA THR A 14 5.51 -30.18 20.51
C THR A 14 5.58 -31.47 19.70
N ALA A 15 6.77 -31.87 19.26
CA ALA A 15 6.96 -33.15 18.56
C ALA A 15 6.73 -34.34 19.51
N LEU A 16 5.97 -35.33 19.04
CA LEU A 16 5.75 -36.57 19.77
C LEU A 16 6.75 -37.63 19.29
N PRO A 17 7.61 -38.18 20.16
CA PRO A 17 8.53 -39.24 19.77
C PRO A 17 7.75 -40.52 19.42
N ALA A 18 8.27 -41.31 18.49
CA ALA A 18 7.67 -42.61 18.19
C ALA A 18 7.89 -43.58 19.35
N LEU A 19 6.88 -44.41 19.64
CA LEU A 19 7.02 -45.52 20.60
C LEU A 19 7.90 -46.63 20.01
N SER A 20 8.66 -47.32 20.86
CA SER A 20 9.43 -48.50 20.49
C SER A 20 8.51 -49.67 20.12
N THR A 21 9.07 -50.68 19.44
CA THR A 21 8.29 -51.83 18.98
C THR A 21 7.59 -52.54 20.15
N PRO A 22 6.27 -52.78 20.06
CA PRO A 22 5.54 -53.40 21.16
C PRO A 22 6.01 -54.85 21.40
N PRO A 23 5.82 -55.37 22.63
CA PRO A 23 6.06 -56.78 22.94
C PRO A 23 5.14 -57.69 22.10
N SER A 24 5.62 -58.88 21.73
CA SER A 24 4.86 -59.85 20.93
C SER A 24 4.91 -61.25 21.52
N LEU A 25 3.77 -61.93 21.57
CA LEU A 25 3.64 -63.32 21.99
C LEU A 25 4.39 -64.30 21.07
N THR A 26 4.69 -63.89 19.83
CA THR A 26 5.50 -64.66 18.87
C THR A 26 7.01 -64.55 19.11
N ASN A 27 7.45 -63.67 20.02
CA ASN A 27 8.84 -63.52 20.44
C ASN A 27 8.92 -63.53 21.98
N PRO A 28 8.72 -64.70 22.61
CA PRO A 28 8.63 -64.81 24.08
C PRO A 28 9.95 -64.47 24.78
N VAL A 29 11.09 -64.66 24.11
CA VAL A 29 12.43 -64.38 24.66
C VAL A 29 12.61 -62.90 24.97
N ASN A 30 12.05 -62.00 24.16
CA ASN A 30 12.20 -60.55 24.32
C ASN A 30 10.93 -59.87 24.86
N PHE A 31 9.93 -60.64 25.29
CA PHE A 31 8.62 -60.10 25.64
C PHE A 31 8.68 -59.17 26.87
N ALA A 32 9.30 -59.61 27.96
CA ALA A 32 9.32 -58.88 29.23
C ALA A 32 10.09 -57.55 29.09
N GLU A 33 11.30 -57.59 28.51
CA GLU A 33 12.11 -56.38 28.29
C GLU A 33 11.39 -55.35 27.42
N ARG A 34 10.74 -55.79 26.32
CA ARG A 34 9.95 -54.89 25.47
C ARG A 34 8.70 -54.38 26.15
N ALA A 35 8.07 -55.17 27.02
CA ALA A 35 6.88 -54.76 27.75
C ALA A 35 7.19 -53.63 28.75
N ASP A 36 8.25 -53.78 29.53
CA ASP A 36 8.66 -52.77 30.51
C ASP A 36 9.05 -51.45 29.84
N VAL A 37 9.85 -51.53 28.75
CA VAL A 37 10.25 -50.36 27.96
C VAL A 37 9.02 -49.68 27.32
N HIS A 38 8.14 -50.44 26.67
CA HIS A 38 6.97 -49.88 26.00
C HIS A 38 6.01 -49.20 26.99
N VAL A 39 5.78 -49.80 28.17
CA VAL A 39 4.93 -49.18 29.21
C VAL A 39 5.56 -47.90 29.74
N ALA A 40 6.86 -47.87 29.97
CA ALA A 40 7.57 -46.65 30.40
C ALA A 40 7.45 -45.52 29.36
N GLU A 41 7.58 -45.83 28.07
CA GLU A 41 7.42 -44.87 26.98
C GLU A 41 5.98 -44.36 26.84
N VAL A 42 4.97 -45.23 26.98
CA VAL A 42 3.55 -44.84 26.97
C VAL A 42 3.23 -43.89 28.12
N VAL A 43 3.77 -44.14 29.32
CA VAL A 43 3.60 -43.23 30.46
C VAL A 43 4.28 -41.88 30.19
N ALA A 44 5.48 -41.89 29.59
CA ALA A 44 6.20 -40.68 29.21
C ALA A 44 5.51 -39.88 28.09
N GLN A 45 4.69 -40.51 27.23
CA GLN A 45 3.92 -39.85 26.17
C GLN A 45 2.79 -38.97 26.72
N VAL A 46 2.18 -39.30 27.85
CA VAL A 46 1.02 -38.57 28.40
C VAL A 46 1.29 -37.06 28.58
N PRO A 47 2.36 -36.61 29.26
CA PRO A 47 2.65 -35.18 29.38
C PRO A 47 2.97 -34.52 28.03
N LEU A 48 3.63 -35.23 27.11
CA LEU A 48 3.95 -34.71 25.78
C LEU A 48 2.69 -34.50 24.93
N GLN A 49 1.74 -35.44 24.99
CA GLN A 49 0.45 -35.32 24.32
C GLN A 49 -0.40 -34.17 24.88
N ASN A 50 -0.39 -33.99 26.21
CA ASN A 50 -1.07 -32.87 26.86
C ASN A 50 -0.46 -31.53 26.41
N ALA A 51 0.87 -31.43 26.33
CA ALA A 51 1.56 -30.25 25.83
C ALA A 51 1.25 -29.98 24.35
N ALA A 52 1.27 -31.01 23.50
CA ALA A 52 0.91 -30.89 22.09
C ALA A 52 -0.53 -30.37 21.90
N ASN A 53 -1.48 -30.93 22.65
CA ASN A 53 -2.89 -30.49 22.62
C ASN A 53 -3.05 -29.04 23.09
N ALA A 54 -2.31 -28.62 24.12
CA ALA A 54 -2.31 -27.24 24.60
C ALA A 54 -1.78 -26.26 23.54
N ASN A 55 -0.68 -26.60 22.85
CA ASN A 55 -0.12 -25.78 21.78
C ASN A 55 -1.08 -25.66 20.59
N VAL A 56 -1.76 -26.75 20.22
CA VAL A 56 -2.79 -26.73 19.15
C VAL A 56 -3.94 -25.79 19.53
N HIS A 57 -4.44 -25.89 20.76
CA HIS A 57 -5.50 -25.01 21.24
C HIS A 57 -5.07 -23.53 21.27
N HIS A 58 -3.86 -23.25 21.76
CA HIS A 58 -3.26 -21.91 21.76
C HIS A 58 -3.18 -21.32 20.35
N ASN A 59 -2.67 -22.09 19.39
CA ASN A 59 -2.54 -21.65 17.99
C ASN A 59 -3.90 -21.40 17.33
N ALA A 60 -4.91 -22.21 17.67
CA ALA A 60 -6.28 -22.01 17.20
C ALA A 60 -6.87 -20.70 17.74
N GLN A 61 -6.66 -20.39 19.03
CA GLN A 61 -7.08 -19.14 19.64
C GLN A 61 -6.36 -17.92 19.04
N ALA A 62 -5.04 -18.01 18.85
CA ALA A 62 -4.25 -16.98 18.19
C ALA A 62 -4.79 -16.66 16.78
N SER A 63 -5.12 -17.70 16.01
CA SER A 63 -5.69 -17.55 14.67
C SER A 63 -7.08 -16.91 14.69
N TYR A 64 -7.94 -17.28 15.65
CA TYR A 64 -9.27 -16.69 15.80
C TYR A 64 -9.22 -15.20 16.20
N LEU A 65 -8.33 -14.83 17.12
CA LEU A 65 -8.14 -13.43 17.50
C LEU A 65 -7.57 -12.60 16.34
N ALA A 66 -6.59 -13.14 15.60
CA ALA A 66 -6.03 -12.49 14.42
C ALA A 66 -7.11 -12.22 13.35
N ALA A 67 -8.00 -13.18 13.09
CA ALA A 67 -9.11 -13.01 12.15
C ALA A 67 -10.08 -11.90 12.59
N GLN A 68 -10.39 -11.81 13.89
CA GLN A 68 -11.27 -10.77 14.42
C GLN A 68 -10.67 -9.36 14.33
N VAL A 69 -9.35 -9.21 14.41
CA VAL A 69 -8.67 -7.92 14.27
C VAL A 69 -8.50 -7.52 12.80
N ALA A 70 -8.32 -8.50 11.90
CA ALA A 70 -8.13 -8.25 10.48
C ALA A 70 -9.35 -7.60 9.81
N VAL A 71 -10.58 -7.99 10.19
CA VAL A 71 -11.81 -7.46 9.58
C VAL A 71 -12.00 -5.95 9.87
N PRO A 72 -11.97 -5.48 11.13
CA PRO A 72 -12.02 -4.05 11.44
C PRO A 72 -10.86 -3.27 10.81
N ALA A 73 -9.64 -3.83 10.79
CA ALA A 73 -8.49 -3.18 10.18
C ALA A 73 -8.70 -2.93 8.68
N ALA A 74 -9.31 -3.89 7.96
CA ALA A 74 -9.68 -3.73 6.56
C ALA A 74 -10.74 -2.64 6.36
N VAL A 75 -11.75 -2.57 7.23
CA VAL A 75 -12.78 -1.52 7.19
C VAL A 75 -12.16 -0.13 7.42
N THR A 76 -11.28 0.01 8.42
CA THR A 76 -10.56 1.26 8.67
C THR A 76 -9.69 1.68 7.48
N ALA A 77 -9.03 0.73 6.82
CA ALA A 77 -8.23 1.02 5.63
C ALA A 77 -9.10 1.49 4.44
N VAL A 78 -10.29 0.91 4.26
CA VAL A 78 -11.25 1.35 3.24
C VAL A 78 -11.76 2.76 3.53
N ALA A 79 -12.15 3.05 4.78
CA ALA A 79 -12.59 4.38 5.19
C ALA A 79 -11.50 5.44 4.98
N ALA A 80 -10.27 5.15 5.41
CA ALA A 80 -9.13 6.05 5.20
C ALA A 80 -8.85 6.34 3.72
N ARG A 81 -9.06 5.35 2.84
CA ARG A 81 -8.95 5.54 1.39
C ARG A 81 -10.04 6.47 0.86
N GLU A 82 -11.29 6.29 1.31
CA GLU A 82 -12.42 7.12 0.89
C GLU A 82 -12.27 8.57 1.36
N ASP A 83 -11.85 8.77 2.61
CA ASP A 83 -11.53 10.09 3.16
C ASP A 83 -10.41 10.79 2.37
N ALA A 84 -9.36 10.05 1.99
CA ALA A 84 -8.28 10.58 1.17
C ALA A 84 -8.77 10.97 -0.25
N GLN A 85 -9.66 10.20 -0.86
CA GLN A 85 -10.27 10.53 -2.15
C GLN A 85 -11.14 11.78 -2.07
N ALA A 86 -11.99 11.87 -1.03
CA ALA A 86 -12.83 13.04 -0.81
C ALA A 86 -11.99 14.31 -0.59
N ALA A 87 -10.95 14.23 0.23
CA ALA A 87 -10.02 15.32 0.47
C ALA A 87 -9.31 15.77 -0.83
N ALA A 88 -8.91 14.83 -1.68
CA ALA A 88 -8.30 15.14 -2.97
C ALA A 88 -9.26 15.90 -3.91
N ILE A 89 -10.54 15.51 -3.95
CA ILE A 89 -11.57 16.19 -4.75
C ILE A 89 -11.78 17.62 -4.25
N THR A 90 -11.87 17.81 -2.92
CA THR A 90 -11.99 19.15 -2.32
C THR A 90 -10.77 20.00 -2.62
N ALA A 91 -9.57 19.42 -2.58
CA ALA A 91 -8.32 20.13 -2.86
C ALA A 91 -8.21 20.59 -4.32
N ILE A 92 -8.67 19.78 -5.29
CA ILE A 92 -8.65 20.16 -6.73
C ILE A 92 -9.62 21.33 -7.00
N ASN A 93 -10.79 21.31 -6.36
CA ASN A 93 -11.83 22.33 -6.54
C ASN A 93 -11.64 23.57 -5.66
N ALA A 94 -10.58 23.64 -4.87
CA ALA A 94 -10.31 24.81 -4.05
C ALA A 94 -10.03 26.04 -4.95
N PRO A 95 -10.61 27.22 -4.69
CA PRO A 95 -10.44 28.40 -5.55
C PRO A 95 -8.98 28.83 -5.77
N GLY A 96 -8.07 28.47 -4.86
CA GLY A 96 -6.64 28.77 -4.94
C GLY A 96 -5.80 27.77 -5.75
N THR A 97 -6.34 26.64 -6.20
CA THR A 97 -5.59 25.59 -6.95
C THR A 97 -5.89 25.55 -8.44
N LEU A 98 -6.78 26.43 -8.89
CA LEU A 98 -7.17 26.64 -10.28
C LEU A 98 -6.93 28.10 -10.63
N ALA A 99 -6.26 28.35 -11.75
CA ALA A 99 -6.03 29.69 -12.27
C ALA A 99 -6.31 29.74 -13.77
N THR A 100 -6.57 30.94 -14.30
CA THR A 100 -6.71 31.18 -15.73
C THR A 100 -5.64 32.15 -16.22
N SER A 101 -5.22 31.99 -17.48
CA SER A 101 -4.32 32.92 -18.18
C SER A 101 -4.93 33.33 -19.51
N THR A 102 -4.78 34.61 -19.84
CA THR A 102 -5.08 35.18 -21.15
C THR A 102 -3.83 35.44 -22.00
N THR A 103 -2.66 35.02 -21.52
CA THR A 103 -1.38 35.21 -22.23
C THR A 103 -1.36 34.32 -23.46
N SER A 104 -1.03 34.89 -24.62
CA SER A 104 -0.87 34.12 -25.86
C SER A 104 0.42 33.31 -25.81
N MET A 105 0.31 31.98 -25.83
CA MET A 105 1.44 31.06 -25.75
C MET A 105 1.33 29.99 -26.82
N THR A 106 2.47 29.52 -27.30
CA THR A 106 2.55 28.35 -28.18
C THR A 106 2.81 27.11 -27.35
N VAL A 107 2.11 26.01 -27.63
CA VAL A 107 2.38 24.71 -27.01
C VAL A 107 3.83 24.31 -27.33
N ALA A 108 4.69 24.32 -26.31
CA ALA A 108 6.09 23.95 -26.42
C ALA A 108 6.65 23.52 -25.07
N GLN A 109 7.71 22.71 -25.09
CA GLN A 109 8.53 22.45 -23.91
C GLN A 109 9.46 23.63 -23.63
N GLY A 110 9.93 23.74 -22.39
CA GLY A 110 10.82 24.81 -21.95
C GLY A 110 10.23 25.55 -20.76
N GLU A 111 10.59 26.82 -20.60
CA GLU A 111 10.22 27.64 -19.45
C GLU A 111 9.34 28.83 -19.90
N PRO A 112 8.07 28.61 -20.29
CA PRO A 112 7.15 29.71 -20.55
C PRO A 112 6.91 30.52 -19.26
N ALA A 113 7.09 31.83 -19.39
CA ALA A 113 6.66 32.83 -18.42
C ALA A 113 5.37 33.50 -18.91
N PHE A 114 4.39 33.63 -18.02
CA PHE A 114 3.08 34.19 -18.34
C PHE A 114 2.37 34.70 -17.08
N LEU A 115 1.25 35.40 -17.27
CA LEU A 115 0.42 35.92 -16.19
C LEU A 115 -0.78 35.02 -15.93
N ILE A 116 -1.03 34.75 -14.66
CA ILE A 116 -2.29 34.20 -14.17
C ILE A 116 -2.93 35.19 -13.18
N GLU A 117 -4.10 34.84 -12.67
CA GLU A 117 -4.70 35.55 -11.54
C GLU A 117 -3.75 35.53 -10.31
N ALA A 118 -3.69 36.65 -9.59
CA ALA A 118 -3.04 36.75 -8.29
C ALA A 118 -3.82 35.96 -7.20
N ASP A 119 -3.28 35.92 -5.97
CA ASP A 119 -3.93 35.31 -4.80
C ASP A 119 -4.21 33.80 -4.93
N LYS A 120 -3.39 33.09 -5.71
CA LYS A 120 -3.48 31.62 -5.83
C LYS A 120 -2.55 30.94 -4.83
N ASN A 121 -2.91 29.72 -4.42
CA ASN A 121 -2.11 28.91 -3.51
C ASN A 121 -1.08 28.05 -4.26
N LEU A 122 -0.38 28.69 -5.19
CA LEU A 122 0.68 28.10 -6.00
C LEU A 122 2.04 28.50 -5.42
N ARG A 123 3.04 27.63 -5.57
CA ARG A 123 4.42 27.91 -5.17
C ARG A 123 5.40 27.12 -6.03
N ALA A 124 6.64 27.61 -6.07
CA ALA A 124 7.75 26.91 -6.71
C ALA A 124 7.86 25.45 -6.23
N GLY A 125 8.15 24.54 -7.16
CA GLY A 125 8.30 23.11 -6.92
C GLY A 125 7.01 22.29 -7.07
N MET A 126 5.83 22.93 -7.13
CA MET A 126 4.58 22.23 -7.42
C MET A 126 4.48 21.84 -8.89
N PHE A 127 3.77 20.74 -9.16
CA PHE A 127 3.43 20.35 -10.52
C PHE A 127 2.09 20.95 -10.91
N VAL A 128 1.99 21.35 -12.19
CA VAL A 128 0.78 21.91 -12.78
C VAL A 128 0.52 21.31 -14.14
N THR A 129 -0.75 21.28 -14.50
CA THR A 129 -1.24 21.02 -15.85
C THR A 129 -1.81 22.34 -16.39
N ILE A 130 -1.31 22.78 -17.53
CA ILE A 130 -1.76 23.96 -18.25
C ILE A 130 -2.51 23.46 -19.49
N SER A 131 -3.80 23.75 -19.60
CA SER A 131 -4.65 23.25 -20.69
C SER A 131 -5.31 24.38 -21.47
N ALA A 132 -5.36 24.27 -22.80
CA ALA A 132 -6.13 25.16 -23.66
C ALA A 132 -7.44 24.50 -24.13
N PRO A 133 -8.42 25.28 -24.61
CA PRO A 133 -9.63 24.76 -25.23
C PRO A 133 -9.31 23.86 -26.42
N GLY A 134 -9.84 22.63 -26.41
CA GLY A 134 -9.64 21.64 -27.48
C GLY A 134 -8.70 20.48 -27.13
N GLY A 135 -8.25 20.38 -25.87
CA GLY A 135 -7.52 19.21 -25.35
C GLY A 135 -5.99 19.31 -25.41
N GLN A 136 -5.44 20.50 -25.62
CA GLN A 136 -4.01 20.76 -25.69
C GLN A 136 -3.49 20.97 -24.28
N VAL A 137 -2.37 20.32 -23.96
CA VAL A 137 -1.88 20.24 -22.59
C VAL A 137 -0.39 20.51 -22.54
N MET A 138 0.04 21.27 -21.54
CA MET A 138 1.43 21.39 -21.11
C MET A 138 1.52 20.96 -19.65
N TYR A 139 2.35 19.98 -19.36
CA TYR A 139 2.59 19.48 -18.01
C TYR A 139 4.00 19.87 -17.55
N GLY A 140 4.09 20.44 -16.35
CA GLY A 140 5.33 20.99 -15.88
C GLY A 140 5.38 21.25 -14.38
N ARG A 141 6.51 21.78 -13.93
CA ARG A 141 6.76 22.19 -12.56
C ARG A 141 6.93 23.70 -12.48
N ILE A 142 6.27 24.34 -11.53
CA ILE A 142 6.44 25.77 -11.28
C ILE A 142 7.88 26.02 -10.82
N GLN A 143 8.58 26.90 -11.54
CA GLN A 143 9.91 27.39 -11.17
C GLN A 143 9.78 28.64 -10.29
N PHE A 144 8.85 29.52 -10.63
CA PHE A 144 8.59 30.77 -9.92
C PHE A 144 7.09 31.13 -9.98
N TYR A 145 6.57 31.74 -8.91
CA TYR A 145 5.24 32.38 -8.88
C TYR A 145 5.27 33.58 -7.94
N ASP A 146 4.88 34.76 -8.43
CA ASP A 146 4.63 35.94 -7.61
C ASP A 146 3.13 36.02 -7.28
N ASN A 147 2.80 35.87 -6.00
CA ASN A 147 1.42 35.88 -5.53
C ASN A 147 0.77 37.28 -5.62
N ALA A 148 1.57 38.36 -5.62
CA ALA A 148 1.06 39.72 -5.71
C ALA A 148 0.75 40.14 -7.15
N THR A 149 1.54 39.69 -8.14
CA THR A 149 1.38 40.09 -9.54
C THR A 149 0.70 39.04 -10.41
N GLY A 150 0.77 37.77 -10.02
CA GLY A 150 0.30 36.64 -10.83
C GLY A 150 1.32 36.16 -11.86
N ASP A 151 2.55 36.70 -11.87
CA ASP A 151 3.62 36.23 -12.75
C ASP A 151 4.03 34.81 -12.38
N ILE A 152 4.03 33.91 -13.36
CA ILE A 152 4.40 32.52 -13.18
C ILE A 152 5.37 32.06 -14.26
N GLU A 153 6.33 31.24 -13.87
CA GLU A 153 7.22 30.53 -14.77
C GLU A 153 7.13 29.04 -14.49
N VAL A 154 6.91 28.25 -15.54
CA VAL A 154 6.72 26.80 -15.44
C VAL A 154 7.72 26.09 -16.33
N PHE A 155 8.52 25.19 -15.77
CA PHE A 155 9.32 24.26 -16.56
C PHE A 155 8.40 23.15 -17.11
N VAL A 156 8.03 23.26 -18.38
CA VAL A 156 7.20 22.31 -19.12
C VAL A 156 8.07 21.17 -19.64
N SER A 157 7.82 19.96 -19.13
CA SER A 157 8.54 18.74 -19.52
C SER A 157 7.77 17.87 -20.51
N HIS A 158 6.47 18.10 -20.67
CA HIS A 158 5.62 17.30 -21.55
C HIS A 158 4.51 18.15 -22.16
N THR A 159 4.17 17.86 -23.40
CA THR A 159 3.14 18.58 -24.16
C THR A 159 2.30 17.61 -24.99
N GLU A 160 1.00 17.87 -25.08
CA GLU A 160 0.08 17.20 -25.99
C GLU A 160 -0.59 18.25 -26.89
N GLY A 161 -0.63 17.96 -28.19
CA GLY A 161 -1.11 18.90 -29.21
C GLY A 161 -0.07 19.92 -29.67
N ALA A 162 -0.52 20.91 -30.43
CA ALA A 162 0.30 21.98 -31.00
C ALA A 162 -0.57 23.22 -31.24
N GLY A 163 0.07 24.36 -31.53
CA GLY A 163 -0.61 25.61 -31.87
C GLY A 163 -0.42 26.71 -30.82
N THR A 164 -0.99 27.87 -31.10
CA THR A 164 -0.92 29.06 -30.24
C THR A 164 -2.31 29.41 -29.75
N TYR A 165 -2.44 29.57 -28.43
CA TYR A 165 -3.72 29.85 -27.77
C TYR A 165 -3.57 31.01 -26.79
N SER A 166 -4.64 31.77 -26.62
CA SER A 166 -4.73 32.91 -25.71
C SER A 166 -5.62 32.66 -24.50
N GLN A 167 -6.09 31.42 -24.31
CA GLN A 167 -6.88 31.02 -23.15
C GLN A 167 -6.28 29.75 -22.58
N TRP A 168 -5.89 29.80 -21.33
CA TRP A 168 -5.29 28.68 -20.62
C TRP A 168 -5.92 28.53 -19.24
N THR A 169 -6.10 27.29 -18.82
CA THR A 169 -6.43 26.93 -17.45
C THR A 169 -5.20 26.26 -16.84
N VAL A 170 -4.80 26.71 -15.66
CA VAL A 170 -3.70 26.13 -14.87
C VAL A 170 -4.28 25.45 -13.65
N ALA A 171 -4.03 24.16 -13.51
CA ALA A 171 -4.49 23.36 -12.38
C ALA A 171 -3.30 22.68 -11.68
N VAL A 172 -3.31 22.64 -10.35
CA VAL A 172 -2.33 21.84 -9.60
C VAL A 172 -2.46 20.36 -9.97
N SER A 173 -1.32 19.70 -10.18
CA SER A 173 -1.25 18.29 -10.53
C SER A 173 -0.28 17.54 -9.63
N GLY A 174 -0.38 16.20 -9.63
CA GLY A 174 0.58 15.34 -8.95
C GLY A 174 1.93 15.32 -9.69
N PRO A 175 3.03 14.92 -9.03
CA PRO A 175 4.30 14.68 -9.70
C PRO A 175 4.18 13.59 -10.76
N PRO A 176 5.08 13.55 -11.77
CA PRO A 176 5.01 12.54 -12.80
C PRO A 176 5.20 11.16 -12.15
N ALA A 177 4.50 10.16 -12.67
CA ALA A 177 4.58 8.80 -12.16
C ALA A 177 6.05 8.34 -12.15
N ARG A 178 6.63 8.20 -10.96
CA ARG A 178 7.91 7.53 -10.79
C ARG A 178 7.63 6.03 -10.85
N PHE A 179 7.67 5.46 -12.04
CA PHE A 179 7.72 4.01 -12.13
C PHE A 179 9.02 3.56 -11.45
N PRO A 180 8.98 2.77 -10.36
CA PRO A 180 10.19 2.09 -9.91
C PRO A 180 10.71 1.29 -11.11
N ARG A 181 12.02 1.37 -11.35
CA ARG A 181 12.73 0.87 -12.54
C ARG A 181 12.67 -0.66 -12.75
N ASN A 182 11.69 -1.34 -12.13
CA ASN A 182 11.59 -2.80 -12.07
C ASN A 182 10.16 -3.36 -12.18
N LYS A 183 9.21 -2.61 -12.74
CA LYS A 183 7.99 -3.21 -13.29
C LYS A 183 7.96 -3.01 -14.80
N LEU A 184 8.91 -3.68 -15.46
CA LEU A 184 8.81 -3.92 -16.89
C LEU A 184 7.50 -4.68 -17.12
N PHE A 185 6.62 -4.06 -17.90
CA PHE A 185 5.33 -4.52 -18.37
C PHE A 185 5.30 -6.02 -18.70
N TYR A 186 4.84 -6.87 -17.77
CA TYR A 186 4.34 -8.20 -18.11
C TYR A 186 2.90 -8.07 -18.61
N TYR A 187 2.69 -7.44 -19.76
CA TYR A 187 1.54 -7.70 -20.63
C TYR A 187 1.88 -7.15 -22.03
N ALA A 188 2.55 -8.00 -22.82
CA ALA A 188 2.54 -7.90 -24.27
C ALA A 188 2.56 -9.33 -24.84
N GLY A 189 1.44 -9.72 -25.45
CA GLY A 189 1.39 -10.79 -26.46
C GLY A 189 0.84 -12.15 -26.03
N ALA A 190 -0.48 -12.32 -26.10
CA ALA A 190 -1.16 -13.35 -26.90
C ALA A 190 -2.66 -13.02 -26.95
#